data_AF-A0A2S7RZ72-F1
#
_entry.id   AF-A0A2S7RZ72-F1
#
_cell.length_a   1.000
_cell.length_b   1.000
_cell.length_c   1.000
_cell.angle_alpha   90.00
_cell.angle_beta   90.00
_cell.angle_gamma   90.00
#
_symmetry.space_group_name_H-M   'P 1'
#
loop_
_entity.id
_entity.type
_entity.pdbx_description
1 polymer ?
#
loop_
_entity_poly.entity_id
_entity_poly.type
_entity_poly.pdbx_seq_one_letter_code
_entity_poly.pdbx_strand_id
1 'polypeptide(L)' 'MNRSFYHYLMTLRGGKPSDALSTFATEAGKDIQFPKHSTSYEEISDYLEMNVDYLPSMDIFDTAWDHYLENNHLT' A
#
# COMPACT_ATOMS: atom_id res chain seq x y z
N MET A 1 2.31 11.75 -14.12
CA MET A 1 1.10 11.85 -13.26
C MET A 1 1.49 11.26 -11.92
N ASN A 2 1.39 12.02 -10.82
CA ASN A 2 1.71 11.48 -9.48
C ASN A 2 0.69 10.41 -9.14
N ARG A 3 1.08 9.15 -9.33
CA ARG A 3 0.27 7.98 -9.01
C ARG A 3 -0.02 7.97 -7.51
N SER A 4 -1.25 7.68 -7.09
CA SER A 4 -1.53 7.48 -5.66
C SER A 4 -0.90 6.20 -5.14
N PHE A 5 -0.66 6.12 -3.82
CA PHE A 5 -0.10 4.93 -3.19
C PHE A 5 -0.93 3.68 -3.50
N TYR A 6 -2.27 3.79 -3.41
CA TYR A 6 -3.17 2.68 -3.76
C TYR A 6 -2.95 2.18 -5.20
N HIS A 7 -2.88 3.08 -6.17
CA HIS A 7 -2.66 2.66 -7.55
C HIS A 7 -1.32 1.97 -7.71
N TYR A 8 -0.26 2.45 -7.05
CA TYR A 8 1.04 1.77 -7.02
C TYR A 8 0.91 0.37 -6.42
N LEU A 9 0.28 0.26 -5.25
CA LEU A 9 0.09 -0.98 -4.54
C LEU A 9 -0.63 -2.03 -5.41
N MET A 10 -1.58 -1.61 -6.26
CA MET A 10 -2.26 -2.51 -7.20
C MET A 10 -1.36 -3.18 -8.24
N THR A 11 -0.15 -2.65 -8.54
CA THR A 11 0.79 -3.36 -9.45
C THR A 11 1.50 -4.52 -8.79
N LEU A 12 1.51 -4.56 -7.45
CA LEU A 12 2.14 -5.63 -6.69
C LEU A 12 1.19 -6.84 -6.53
N ARG A 13 -0.07 -6.73 -6.96
CA ARG A 13 -1.03 -7.83 -6.90
C ARG A 13 -0.61 -9.01 -7.78
N GLY A 14 -0.91 -10.22 -7.31
CA GLY A 14 -0.66 -11.45 -8.06
C GLY A 14 0.78 -11.96 -8.00
N GLY A 15 1.62 -11.39 -7.13
CA GLY A 15 2.90 -11.99 -6.78
C GLY A 15 2.74 -13.25 -5.91
N LYS A 16 3.86 -13.77 -5.40
CA LYS A 16 3.86 -15.03 -4.64
C LYS A 16 3.13 -14.84 -3.30
N PRO A 17 2.30 -15.79 -2.84
CA PRO A 17 1.63 -15.69 -1.53
C PRO A 17 2.57 -15.56 -0.33
N SER A 18 3.83 -15.98 -0.47
CA SER A 18 4.87 -15.82 0.56
C SER A 18 5.47 -14.42 0.62
N ASP A 19 5.14 -13.55 -0.34
CA ASP A 19 5.60 -12.16 -0.35
C ASP A 19 4.60 -11.27 0.41
N ALA A 20 5.10 -10.63 1.46
CA ALA A 20 4.33 -9.75 2.33
C ALA A 20 3.74 -8.56 1.55
N LEU A 21 4.48 -8.00 0.57
CA LEU A 21 3.99 -6.87 -0.22
C LEU A 21 2.86 -7.28 -1.17
N SER A 22 2.99 -8.45 -1.81
CA SER A 22 1.94 -9.03 -2.65
C SER A 22 0.66 -9.35 -1.86
N THR A 23 0.82 -9.85 -0.63
CA THR A 23 -0.29 -10.12 0.28
C THR A 23 -0.97 -8.83 0.72
N PHE A 24 -0.21 -7.83 1.19
CA PHE A 24 -0.73 -6.52 1.55
C PHE A 24 -1.49 -5.87 0.39
N ALA A 25 -0.93 -5.88 -0.81
CA ALA A 25 -1.59 -5.36 -2.00
C ALA A 25 -2.89 -6.08 -2.37
N THR A 26 -2.96 -7.39 -2.08
CA THR A 26 -4.15 -8.18 -2.34
C THR A 26 -5.26 -7.85 -1.34
N GLU A 27 -4.95 -7.71 -0.05
CA GLU A 27 -5.93 -7.38 0.98
C GLU A 27 -6.39 -5.92 0.87
N ALA A 28 -5.48 -4.96 0.70
CA ALA A 28 -5.82 -3.56 0.44
C ALA A 28 -6.67 -3.38 -0.83
N GLY A 29 -6.51 -4.26 -1.83
CA GLY A 29 -7.35 -4.26 -3.04
C GLY A 29 -8.78 -4.76 -2.82
N LYS A 30 -9.03 -5.53 -1.76
CA LYS A 30 -10.39 -5.96 -1.34
C LYS A 30 -11.04 -4.92 -0.43
N ASP A 31 -10.24 -4.07 0.19
CA ASP A 31 -10.69 -3.00 1.07
C ASP A 31 -11.37 -1.88 0.27
N ILE A 32 -12.69 -1.80 0.42
CA ILE A 32 -13.50 -0.79 -0.27
C ILE A 32 -13.23 0.61 0.30
N GLN A 33 -12.92 0.70 1.59
CA GLN A 33 -12.76 1.95 2.35
C GLN A 33 -11.33 2.50 2.29
N PHE A 34 -10.38 1.75 1.72
CA PHE A 34 -9.01 2.20 1.54
C PHE A 34 -8.97 3.61 0.87
N PRO A 35 -8.11 4.54 1.34
CA PRO A 35 -8.00 5.89 0.77
C PRO A 35 -7.32 5.88 -0.61
N LYS A 36 -8.06 5.48 -1.65
CA LYS A 36 -7.56 5.20 -3.02
C LYS A 36 -6.89 6.37 -3.73
N HIS A 37 -7.21 7.60 -3.32
CA HIS A 37 -6.70 8.81 -3.93
C HIS A 37 -5.63 9.52 -3.09
N SER A 38 -5.35 9.03 -1.88
CA SER A 38 -4.36 9.67 -1.02
C SER A 38 -2.94 9.44 -1.53
N THR A 39 -2.12 10.47 -1.36
CA THR A 39 -0.67 10.46 -1.55
C THR A 39 0.06 10.86 -0.25
N SER A 40 -0.68 11.02 0.85
CA SER A 40 -0.16 11.40 2.15
C SER A 40 0.23 10.16 2.94
N TYR A 41 1.48 10.12 3.42
CA TYR A 41 1.96 9.05 4.30
C TYR A 41 1.12 8.99 5.58
N GLU A 42 0.91 10.14 6.22
CA GLU A 42 0.18 10.26 7.49
C GLU A 42 -1.26 9.76 7.37
N GLU A 43 -1.99 10.19 6.34
CA GLU A 43 -3.39 9.76 6.14
C GLU A 43 -3.52 8.25 5.94
N ILE A 44 -2.57 7.65 5.21
CA ILE A 44 -2.58 6.20 4.95
C ILE A 44 -2.10 5.43 6.18
N SER A 45 -1.09 5.92 6.89
CA SER A 45 -0.60 5.34 8.14
C SER A 45 -1.70 5.31 9.20
N ASP A 46 -2.35 6.45 9.46
CA ASP A 46 -3.46 6.55 10.41
C ASP A 46 -4.60 5.61 10.02
N TYR A 47 -4.93 5.54 8.72
CA TYR A 47 -5.96 4.63 8.24
C TYR A 47 -5.61 3.16 8.55
N LEU A 48 -4.39 2.74 8.25
CA LEU A 48 -3.93 1.37 8.47
C LEU A 48 -3.90 1.03 9.96
N GLU A 49 -3.36 1.89 10.81
CA GLU A 49 -3.28 1.62 12.26
C GLU A 49 -4.66 1.53 12.92
N MET A 50 -5.64 2.32 12.45
CA MET A 50 -6.93 2.44 13.11
C MET A 50 -8.03 1.55 12.52
N ASN A 51 -7.94 1.15 11.24
CA ASN A 51 -9.09 0.58 10.51
C ASN A 51 -8.87 -0.82 9.94
N VAL A 52 -7.65 -1.37 10.01
CA VAL A 52 -7.34 -2.64 9.33
C VAL A 52 -6.78 -3.70 10.27
N ASP A 53 -7.06 -4.97 9.96
CA ASP A 53 -6.56 -6.15 10.67
C ASP A 53 -5.74 -7.09 9.77
N TYR A 54 -5.64 -6.77 8.47
CA TYR A 54 -4.97 -7.60 7.47
C TYR A 54 -3.46 -7.29 7.33
N LEU A 55 -2.97 -6.23 7.98
CA LEU A 55 -1.57 -5.85 7.95
C LEU A 55 -0.89 -6.32 9.26
N PRO A 56 -0.03 -7.36 9.21
CA PRO A 56 0.53 -7.93 10.44
C PRO A 56 1.66 -7.09 11.07
N SER A 57 2.26 -6.16 10.31
CA SER A 57 3.22 -5.17 10.83
C SER A 57 3.21 -3.92 9.95
N MET A 58 3.33 -2.74 10.58
CA MET A 58 3.52 -1.47 9.87
C MET A 58 4.82 -1.42 9.07
N ASP A 59 5.84 -2.24 9.41
CA ASP A 59 7.09 -2.34 8.62
C ASP A 59 6.83 -2.73 7.16
N ILE A 60 5.76 -3.50 6.90
CA ILE A 60 5.36 -3.92 5.56
C ILE A 60 4.83 -2.71 4.77
N PHE A 61 4.07 -1.85 5.44
CA PHE A 61 3.60 -0.60 4.86
C PHE A 61 4.77 0.35 4.59
N ASP A 62 5.66 0.54 5.56
CA ASP A 62 6.84 1.41 5.39
C ASP A 62 7.70 0.95 4.21
N THR A 63 7.94 -0.36 4.09
CA THR A 63 8.66 -0.94 2.94
C THR A 63 7.93 -0.68 1.62
N ALA A 64 6.61 -0.85 1.59
CA ALA A 64 5.81 -0.56 0.40
C ALA A 64 5.84 0.93 0.03
N TRP A 65 5.88 1.81 1.04
CA TRP A 65 5.93 3.25 0.87
C TRP A 65 7.25 3.72 0.27
N ASP A 66 8.38 3.20 0.76
CA ASP A 66 9.69 3.52 0.20
C ASP A 66 9.78 3.13 -1.27
N HIS A 67 9.35 1.92 -1.63
CA HIS A 67 9.30 1.49 -3.04
C HIS A 67 8.34 2.33 -3.89
N TYR A 68 7.24 2.81 -3.31
CA TYR A 68 6.33 3.73 -3.97
C TYR A 68 7.01 5.06 -4.28
N LEU A 69 7.75 5.64 -3.33
CA LEU A 69 8.51 6.87 -3.54
C LEU A 69 9.57 6.67 -4.63
N GLU A 70 10.35 5.58 -4.57
CA GLU A 70 11.32 5.24 -5.62
C GLU A 70 10.67 5.15 -7.01
N ASN A 71 9.50 4.51 -7.11
CA ASN A 71 8.78 4.36 -8.36
C ASN A 71 8.25 5.70 -8.91
N ASN A 72 7.74 6.57 -8.02
CA ASN A 72 7.20 7.88 -8.40
C ASN A 72 8.29 8.92 -8.70
N HIS A 73 9.51 8.76 -8.17
CA HIS A 73 10.64 9.65 -8.47
C HIS A 73 11.26 9.37 -9.85
N LEU A 74 10.98 8.21 -10.45
CA LEU A 74 11.53 7.76 -11.73
C LEU A 74 10.63 8.04 -12.95
N THR A 75 9.49 8.72 -12.78
CA THR A 75 8.49 9.02 -13.84
C THR A 75 8.18 10.50 -13.95
#